data_AF-A0A560JR08-F1
#
_entry.id   AF-A0A560JR08-F1
#
_cell.length_a   1.000
_cell.length_b   1.000
_cell.length_c   1.000
_cell.angle_alpha   90.00
_cell.angle_beta   90.00
_cell.angle_gamma   90.00
#
_symmetry.space_group_name_H-M   'P 1'
#
loop_
_entity.id
_entity.type
_entity.pdbx_description
1 polymer ?
#
loop_
_entity_poly.entity_id
_entity_poly.type
_entity_poly.pdbx_seq_one_letter_code
_entity_poly.pdbx_strand_id
1 'polypeptide(L)'
;MGRDYPVQAAAAEEGAGDGAAGASRAASDEAEASRSTHFMFENKVFAVPGAFFSFTRDTNEAVYNVQLGDVWGKIPFRTLREAFGIDDNSADATLLGVVERGLKYVKTIRPGDSIPRELLDGSASWRVEDSHLQIARGRITVQLVSWITGKETLVTDRGQLEQVVEDPQTKQRAQQAFSELARRFGLPDDRKQEIVDKVESIARELSYIEALRDRYGQVQQIIAGVAQAGRIYKTDRQLQADMTRMMALVKQPILDFEDIFGQLDAQTSEIMAVLKSYDSQVAFIRRMRDELHTRLMLWDDMIYAWDGEPLERGPELEARLKKTYQFLAQHFLVTKVWQRGA
;
A
#
# COMPACT_ATOMS: atom_id res chain seq x y z
N MET A 1 -45.21 40.83 67.00
CA MET A 1 -43.77 40.61 67.25
C MET A 1 -43.17 40.23 65.91
N GLY A 2 -42.42 41.02 65.14
CA GLY A 2 -41.64 42.23 65.44
C GLY A 2 -40.15 41.93 65.22
N ARG A 3 -39.62 42.27 64.02
CA ARG A 3 -38.20 42.37 63.60
C ARG A 3 -37.47 41.03 63.32
N ASP A 4 -36.66 40.84 62.27
CA ASP A 4 -35.77 41.72 61.49
C ASP A 4 -35.62 41.37 59.98
N TYR A 5 -35.30 42.40 59.19
CA TYR A 5 -34.85 42.43 57.77
C TYR A 5 -33.31 42.19 57.64
N PRO A 6 -32.61 42.22 56.47
CA PRO A 6 -33.03 42.37 55.06
C PRO A 6 -32.39 41.40 54.02
N VAL A 7 -32.84 41.57 52.78
CA VAL A 7 -32.34 41.10 51.48
C VAL A 7 -30.98 41.71 51.10
N GLN A 8 -30.08 40.94 50.46
CA GLN A 8 -29.11 41.47 49.49
C GLN A 8 -28.71 40.43 48.42
N ALA A 9 -28.57 40.95 47.19
CA ALA A 9 -28.47 40.25 45.91
C ALA A 9 -27.08 39.62 45.63
N ALA A 10 -27.07 38.58 44.79
CA ALA A 10 -25.87 38.10 44.10
C ALA A 10 -26.13 37.99 42.60
N ALA A 11 -25.17 38.55 41.85
CA ALA A 11 -25.17 38.76 40.41
C ALA A 11 -25.12 37.46 39.60
N ALA A 12 -25.71 37.52 38.41
CA ALA A 12 -25.44 36.59 37.31
C ALA A 12 -24.21 37.08 36.54
N GLU A 13 -23.21 36.22 36.37
CA GLU A 13 -22.15 36.39 35.37
C GLU A 13 -22.04 35.14 34.49
N GLU A 14 -21.70 35.43 33.25
CA GLU A 14 -21.76 34.62 32.03
C GLU A 14 -20.66 33.54 31.97
N GLY A 15 -20.93 32.48 31.22
CA GLY A 15 -19.94 31.43 30.92
C GLY A 15 -20.39 30.55 29.76
N ALA A 16 -20.38 31.08 28.53
CA ALA A 16 -20.56 30.29 27.31
C ALA A 16 -19.69 30.89 26.19
N GLY A 17 -18.49 30.34 25.98
CA GLY A 17 -17.59 30.88 24.96
C GLY A 17 -16.41 30.00 24.50
N ASP A 18 -16.19 28.80 25.04
CA ASP A 18 -14.94 28.07 24.77
C ASP A 18 -15.07 26.81 23.87
N GLY A 19 -16.29 26.30 23.66
CA GLY A 19 -16.50 25.05 22.91
C GLY A 19 -16.40 25.17 21.38
N ALA A 20 -16.73 26.33 20.81
CA ALA A 20 -16.78 26.52 19.37
C ALA A 20 -15.41 26.91 18.76
N ALA A 21 -14.55 27.57 19.54
CA ALA A 21 -13.23 28.00 19.10
C ALA A 21 -12.24 26.82 18.98
N GLY A 22 -12.31 25.85 19.89
CA GLY A 22 -11.46 24.64 19.87
C GLY A 22 -11.73 23.72 18.67
N ALA A 23 -13.01 23.52 18.32
CA ALA A 23 -13.40 22.69 17.18
C ALA A 23 -13.03 23.33 15.83
N SER A 24 -13.14 24.65 15.72
CA SER A 24 -12.76 25.39 14.51
C SER A 24 -11.24 25.42 14.27
N ARG A 25 -10.45 25.37 15.35
CA ARG A 25 -8.98 25.43 15.30
C ARG A 25 -8.37 24.05 15.02
N ALA A 26 -8.93 22.98 15.61
CA ALA A 26 -8.54 21.61 15.27
C ALA A 26 -8.80 21.28 13.78
N ALA A 27 -9.94 21.73 13.23
CA ALA A 27 -10.26 21.54 11.81
C ALA A 27 -9.38 22.41 10.89
N SER A 28 -8.93 23.59 11.32
CA SER A 28 -8.01 24.43 10.55
C SER A 28 -6.59 23.89 10.56
N ASP A 29 -6.13 23.37 11.70
CA ASP A 29 -4.78 22.83 11.87
C ASP A 29 -4.63 21.47 11.15
N GLU A 30 -5.70 20.64 11.13
CA GLU A 30 -5.79 19.47 10.25
C GLU A 30 -5.75 19.85 8.76
N ALA A 31 -6.44 20.94 8.37
CA ALA A 31 -6.45 21.43 7.00
C ALA A 31 -5.11 22.09 6.58
N GLU A 32 -4.38 22.69 7.51
CA GLU A 32 -3.09 23.33 7.26
C GLU A 32 -1.95 22.31 7.25
N ALA A 33 -1.98 21.31 8.13
CA ALA A 33 -1.13 20.12 8.02
C ALA A 33 -1.43 19.33 6.73
N SER A 34 -2.70 19.30 6.29
CA SER A 34 -3.12 18.77 4.98
C SER A 34 -2.60 19.59 3.78
N ARG A 35 -2.13 20.83 3.97
CA ARG A 35 -1.46 21.62 2.92
C ARG A 35 0.05 21.44 2.90
N SER A 36 0.65 20.96 3.99
CA SER A 36 2.07 20.64 3.98
C SER A 36 2.31 19.48 3.03
N THR A 37 3.28 19.63 2.14
CA THR A 37 3.72 18.56 1.23
C THR A 37 4.94 17.82 1.79
N HIS A 38 5.47 18.26 2.94
CA HIS A 38 6.69 17.76 3.57
C HIS A 38 6.55 17.61 5.10
N PHE A 39 7.31 16.71 5.70
CA PHE A 39 7.35 16.49 7.14
C PHE A 39 8.22 17.53 7.86
N MET A 40 7.71 18.76 7.98
CA MET A 40 8.42 19.89 8.58
C MET A 40 8.07 20.01 10.07
N PHE A 41 8.90 19.39 10.92
CA PHE A 41 8.72 19.46 12.38
C PHE A 41 9.36 20.71 12.98
N GLU A 42 8.72 21.27 14.01
CA GLU A 42 9.19 22.44 14.75
C GLU A 42 10.12 22.08 15.91
N ASN A 43 9.83 20.98 16.62
CA ASN A 43 10.61 20.58 17.78
C ASN A 43 12.01 20.09 17.38
N LYS A 44 13.03 20.61 18.07
CA LYS A 44 14.45 20.29 17.82
C LYS A 44 14.80 18.82 17.99
N VAL A 45 13.99 18.04 18.70
CA VAL A 45 14.16 16.59 18.78
C VAL A 45 14.18 15.93 17.41
N PHE A 46 13.44 16.48 16.44
CA PHE A 46 13.38 15.96 15.07
C PHE A 46 14.52 16.44 14.19
N ALA A 47 15.34 17.40 14.64
CA ALA A 47 16.49 17.91 13.90
C ALA A 47 17.76 17.04 14.08
N VAL A 48 17.67 15.90 14.78
CA VAL A 48 18.82 15.04 15.03
C VAL A 48 19.30 14.39 13.71
N PRO A 49 20.58 14.55 13.33
CA PRO A 49 21.10 13.99 12.09
C PRO A 49 20.93 12.47 12.00
N GLY A 50 20.50 12.00 10.84
CA GLY A 50 20.36 10.58 10.55
C GLY A 50 19.11 9.92 11.14
N ALA A 51 18.35 10.63 11.97
CA ALA A 51 17.13 10.10 12.57
C ALA A 51 16.03 9.85 11.53
N PHE A 52 15.14 8.90 11.84
CA PHE A 52 14.06 8.49 10.93
C PHE A 52 12.94 7.77 11.68
N PHE A 53 11.75 7.80 11.12
CA PHE A 53 10.58 7.07 11.57
C PHE A 53 10.46 5.73 10.83
N SER A 54 10.02 4.69 11.53
CA SER A 54 9.70 3.39 10.95
C SER A 54 8.72 2.62 11.83
N PHE A 55 8.11 1.56 11.30
CA PHE A 55 7.49 0.55 12.15
C PHE A 55 8.55 -0.36 12.77
N THR A 56 8.30 -0.81 14.01
CA THR A 56 9.06 -1.91 14.60
C THR A 56 8.72 -3.23 13.90
N ARG A 57 9.68 -4.15 13.80
CA ARG A 57 9.48 -5.43 13.08
C ARG A 57 8.56 -6.39 13.82
N ASP A 58 8.54 -6.31 15.15
CA ASP A 58 7.89 -7.23 16.07
C ASP A 58 6.48 -6.76 16.47
N THR A 59 6.32 -5.49 16.86
CA THR A 59 5.03 -4.96 17.33
C THR A 59 4.28 -4.15 16.28
N ASN A 60 4.90 -3.86 15.14
CA ASN A 60 4.37 -2.97 14.10
C ASN A 60 3.94 -1.60 14.67
N GLU A 61 4.68 -1.12 15.67
CA GLU A 61 4.46 0.16 16.33
C GLU A 61 5.33 1.25 15.68
N ALA A 62 4.76 2.43 15.44
CA ALA A 62 5.51 3.54 14.88
C ALA A 62 6.50 4.11 15.90
N VAL A 63 7.77 4.14 15.52
CA VAL A 63 8.88 4.60 16.38
C VAL A 63 9.74 5.63 15.68
N TYR A 64 10.31 6.53 16.48
CA TYR A 64 11.39 7.41 16.07
C TYR A 64 12.73 6.77 16.41
N ASN A 65 13.55 6.56 15.39
CA ASN A 65 14.89 5.99 15.50
C ASN A 65 15.89 7.13 15.53
N VAL A 66 16.71 7.18 16.59
CA VAL A 66 17.71 8.22 16.80
C VAL A 66 19.00 7.60 17.33
N GLN A 67 20.14 8.12 16.89
CA GLN A 67 21.43 7.67 17.39
C GLN A 67 21.73 8.32 18.74
N LEU A 68 22.03 7.50 19.74
CA LEU A 68 22.39 7.89 21.10
C LEU A 68 23.81 7.39 21.40
N GLY A 69 24.81 8.19 21.04
CA GLY A 69 26.22 7.75 21.07
C GLY A 69 26.47 6.63 20.04
N ASP A 70 26.90 5.46 20.51
CA ASP A 70 27.21 4.31 19.66
C ASP A 70 26.03 3.36 19.45
N VAL A 71 24.86 3.66 20.03
CA VAL A 71 23.67 2.80 19.95
C VAL A 71 22.48 3.51 19.30
N TRP A 72 21.59 2.74 18.68
CA TRP A 72 20.32 3.25 18.18
C TRP A 72 19.24 3.16 19.26
N GLY A 73 18.64 4.30 19.59
CA GLY A 73 17.42 4.38 20.38
C GLY A 73 16.19 4.26 19.49
N LYS A 74 15.19 3.51 19.95
CA LYS A 74 13.85 3.42 19.34
C LYS A 74 12.84 3.98 20.32
N ILE A 75 12.20 5.08 19.98
CA ILE A 75 11.30 5.81 20.87
C ILE A 75 9.89 5.75 20.29
N PRO A 76 8.93 5.04 20.95
CA PRO A 76 7.52 5.08 20.57
C PRO A 76 6.97 6.50 20.61
N PHE A 77 6.01 6.83 19.73
CA PHE A 77 5.49 8.20 19.60
C PHE A 77 4.87 8.71 20.90
N ARG A 78 4.20 7.84 21.66
CA ARG A 78 3.68 8.19 22.98
C ARG A 78 4.80 8.68 23.91
N THR A 79 5.85 7.88 24.06
CA THR A 79 7.01 8.22 24.89
C THR A 79 7.71 9.48 24.38
N LEU A 80 7.79 9.65 23.06
CA LEU A 80 8.39 10.83 22.43
C LEU A 80 7.62 12.10 22.81
N ARG A 81 6.28 12.07 22.75
CA ARG A 81 5.44 13.22 23.12
C ARG A 81 5.60 13.57 24.59
N GLU A 82 5.52 12.56 25.47
CA GLU A 82 5.66 12.73 26.92
C GLU A 82 7.06 13.27 27.29
N ALA A 83 8.13 12.72 26.71
CA ALA A 83 9.51 13.07 27.06
C ALA A 83 9.93 14.47 26.57
N PHE A 84 9.39 14.92 25.43
CA PHE A 84 9.78 16.19 24.80
C PHE A 84 8.70 17.27 24.91
N GLY A 85 7.62 17.02 25.66
CA GLY A 85 6.55 17.98 25.91
C GLY A 85 5.83 18.41 24.63
N ILE A 86 5.61 17.48 23.70
CA ILE A 86 4.89 17.75 22.45
C ILE A 86 3.39 17.76 22.76
N ASP A 87 2.79 18.94 22.76
CA ASP A 87 1.36 19.11 23.03
C ASP A 87 0.50 18.34 22.04
N ASP A 88 -0.60 17.77 22.52
CA ASP A 88 -1.46 16.90 21.73
C ASP A 88 -2.10 17.59 20.52
N ASN A 89 -2.31 18.90 20.61
CA ASN A 89 -2.87 19.74 19.56
C ASN A 89 -1.80 20.54 18.78
N SER A 90 -0.51 20.24 18.98
CA SER A 90 0.57 20.90 18.23
C SER A 90 0.66 20.40 16.78
N ALA A 91 1.24 21.24 15.91
CA ALA A 91 1.55 20.86 14.53
C ALA A 91 2.41 19.59 14.45
N ASP A 92 3.38 19.43 15.36
CA ASP A 92 4.24 18.25 15.45
C ASP A 92 3.45 16.98 15.82
N ALA A 93 2.49 17.06 16.75
CA ALA A 93 1.63 15.93 17.09
C ALA A 93 0.76 15.50 15.89
N THR A 94 0.20 16.47 15.16
CA THR A 94 -0.55 16.19 13.93
C THR A 94 0.36 15.54 12.87
N LEU A 95 1.57 16.05 12.67
CA LEU A 95 2.54 15.47 11.73
C LEU A 95 2.98 14.05 12.14
N LEU A 96 3.13 13.74 13.42
CA LEU A 96 3.38 12.37 13.88
C LEU A 96 2.24 11.42 13.47
N GLY A 97 0.99 11.87 13.55
CA GLY A 97 -0.15 11.11 13.03
C GLY A 97 -0.11 10.92 11.50
N VAL A 98 0.39 11.92 10.76
CA VAL A 98 0.62 11.79 9.31
C VAL A 98 1.76 10.81 9.03
N VAL A 99 2.85 10.83 9.80
CA VAL A 99 3.96 9.87 9.70
C VAL A 99 3.46 8.46 9.89
N GLU A 100 2.68 8.18 10.94
CA GLU A 100 2.14 6.84 11.20
C GLU A 100 1.30 6.32 10.03
N ARG A 101 0.46 7.18 9.42
CA ARG A 101 -0.27 6.82 8.20
C ARG A 101 0.66 6.64 7.00
N GLY A 102 1.69 7.48 6.87
CA GLY A 102 2.63 7.46 5.75
C GLY A 102 3.50 6.20 5.73
N LEU A 103 3.89 5.71 6.91
CA LEU A 103 4.67 4.47 7.07
C LEU A 103 3.95 3.22 6.56
N LYS A 104 2.64 3.29 6.27
CA LYS A 104 1.93 2.21 5.56
C LYS A 104 2.37 2.06 4.11
N TYR A 105 2.87 3.14 3.49
CA TYR A 105 3.23 3.18 2.07
C TYR A 105 4.75 3.15 1.83
N VAL A 106 5.54 3.51 2.86
CA VAL A 106 7.01 3.57 2.79
C VAL A 106 7.64 2.97 4.05
N LYS A 107 8.82 2.35 3.91
CA LYS A 107 9.51 1.72 5.06
C LYS A 107 10.05 2.69 6.09
N THR A 108 10.52 3.85 5.64
CA THR A 108 11.10 4.87 6.51
C THR A 108 10.70 6.26 6.06
N ILE A 109 10.51 7.16 7.01
CA ILE A 109 10.28 8.60 6.77
C ILE A 109 11.33 9.37 7.53
N ARG A 110 11.92 10.39 6.92
CA ARG A 110 12.83 11.33 7.59
C ARG A 110 12.16 12.69 7.76
N PRO A 111 12.52 13.44 8.81
CA PRO A 111 12.18 14.87 8.89
C PRO A 111 12.63 15.59 7.60
N GLY A 112 11.71 16.37 7.02
CA GLY A 112 11.90 17.07 5.75
C GLY A 112 11.54 16.27 4.50
N ASP A 113 11.28 14.95 4.59
CA ASP A 113 10.83 14.18 3.43
C ASP A 113 9.47 14.67 2.93
N SER A 114 9.21 14.48 1.64
CA SER A 114 7.87 14.69 1.07
C SER A 114 6.88 13.67 1.62
N ILE A 115 5.66 14.11 1.91
CA ILE A 115 4.57 13.23 2.35
C ILE A 115 4.21 12.26 1.21
N PRO A 116 4.03 10.95 1.48
CA PRO A 116 3.63 9.98 0.46
C PRO A 116 2.38 10.44 -0.29
N ARG A 117 2.44 10.38 -1.63
CA ARG A 117 1.37 10.87 -2.49
C ARG A 117 0.06 10.11 -2.29
N GLU A 118 0.13 8.88 -1.80
CA GLU A 118 -1.04 8.07 -1.43
C GLU A 118 -1.91 8.78 -0.38
N LEU A 119 -1.31 9.58 0.50
CA LEU A 119 -2.02 10.40 1.48
C LEU A 119 -2.48 11.75 0.95
N LEU A 120 -1.82 12.29 -0.07
CA LEU A 120 -2.10 13.63 -0.61
C LEU A 120 -3.18 13.60 -1.68
N ASP A 121 -2.99 12.76 -2.71
CA ASP A 121 -3.85 12.71 -3.89
C ASP A 121 -4.21 11.28 -4.33
N GLY A 122 -3.73 10.28 -3.59
CA GLY A 122 -3.95 8.86 -3.87
C GLY A 122 -3.08 8.30 -5.01
N SER A 123 -2.18 9.08 -5.61
CA SER A 123 -1.20 8.55 -6.56
C SER A 123 -0.06 7.84 -5.83
N ALA A 124 0.62 6.91 -6.51
CA ALA A 124 1.71 6.16 -5.90
C ALA A 124 2.94 7.07 -5.66
N SER A 125 3.61 6.93 -4.52
CA SER A 125 4.87 7.62 -4.19
C SER A 125 6.10 6.93 -4.79
N TRP A 126 5.95 5.70 -5.26
CA TRP A 126 6.98 4.90 -5.92
C TRP A 126 6.85 4.95 -7.44
N ARG A 127 7.83 4.39 -8.16
CA ARG A 127 7.89 4.40 -9.63
C ARG A 127 7.88 2.98 -10.18
N VAL A 128 7.36 2.85 -11.38
CA VAL A 128 7.34 1.61 -12.17
C VAL A 128 8.25 1.75 -13.38
N GLU A 129 8.72 0.62 -13.88
CA GLU A 129 9.42 0.55 -15.16
C GLU A 129 8.46 0.71 -16.34
N ASP A 130 8.98 1.23 -17.45
CA ASP A 130 8.21 1.37 -18.70
C ASP A 130 7.66 0.03 -19.19
N SER A 131 8.36 -1.08 -18.89
CA SER A 131 7.96 -2.45 -19.22
C SER A 131 6.56 -2.78 -18.66
N HIS A 132 6.27 -2.38 -17.42
CA HIS A 132 4.97 -2.60 -16.78
C HIS A 132 3.85 -1.78 -17.42
N LEU A 133 4.15 -0.55 -17.84
CA LEU A 133 3.20 0.28 -18.57
C LEU A 133 2.87 -0.32 -19.94
N GLN A 134 3.84 -0.89 -20.65
CA GLN A 134 3.59 -1.57 -21.92
C GLN A 134 2.68 -2.80 -21.73
N ILE A 135 2.88 -3.57 -20.66
CA ILE A 135 2.01 -4.72 -20.33
C ILE A 135 0.58 -4.23 -20.07
N ALA A 136 0.40 -3.21 -19.22
CA ALA A 136 -0.92 -2.66 -18.91
C ALA A 136 -1.65 -2.13 -20.16
N ARG A 137 -0.95 -1.36 -21.00
CA ARG A 137 -1.48 -0.89 -22.30
C ARG A 137 -1.84 -2.04 -23.23
N GLY A 138 -0.99 -3.06 -23.27
CA GLY A 138 -1.24 -4.25 -24.07
C GLY A 138 -2.52 -4.96 -23.66
N ARG A 139 -2.74 -5.16 -22.36
CA ARG A 139 -3.97 -5.79 -21.84
C ARG A 139 -5.21 -4.98 -22.22
N ILE A 140 -5.19 -3.66 -22.02
CA ILE A 140 -6.33 -2.81 -22.42
C ILE A 140 -6.55 -2.86 -23.93
N THR A 141 -5.49 -2.88 -24.73
CA THR A 141 -5.58 -2.99 -26.19
C THR A 141 -6.30 -4.28 -26.60
N VAL A 142 -5.93 -5.41 -25.99
CA VAL A 142 -6.61 -6.69 -26.22
C VAL A 142 -8.08 -6.61 -25.82
N GLN A 143 -8.41 -6.03 -24.65
CA GLN A 143 -9.80 -5.86 -24.22
C GLN A 143 -10.62 -5.00 -25.19
N LEU A 144 -10.05 -3.88 -25.68
CA LEU A 144 -10.70 -3.00 -26.67
C LEU A 144 -10.98 -3.73 -27.99
N VAL A 145 -10.02 -4.53 -28.45
CA VAL A 145 -10.16 -5.32 -29.67
C VAL A 145 -11.17 -6.44 -29.49
N SER A 146 -11.16 -7.13 -28.35
CA SER A 146 -12.16 -8.15 -28.02
C SER A 146 -13.57 -7.56 -27.95
N TRP A 147 -13.71 -6.37 -27.37
CA TRP A 147 -14.98 -5.66 -27.30
C TRP A 147 -15.56 -5.32 -28.68
N ILE A 148 -14.77 -4.72 -29.59
CA ILE A 148 -15.28 -4.33 -30.91
C ILE A 148 -15.49 -5.51 -31.86
N THR A 149 -14.70 -6.57 -31.72
CA THR A 149 -14.81 -7.77 -32.58
C THR A 149 -15.81 -8.79 -32.06
N GLY A 150 -16.20 -8.71 -30.78
CA GLY A 150 -16.98 -9.73 -30.09
C GLY A 150 -16.23 -11.06 -29.92
N LYS A 151 -14.90 -11.08 -30.14
CA LYS A 151 -14.06 -12.28 -30.01
C LYS A 151 -13.14 -12.15 -28.81
N GLU A 152 -13.36 -12.99 -27.82
CA GLU A 152 -12.48 -13.08 -26.67
C GLU A 152 -11.12 -13.62 -27.09
N THR A 153 -10.06 -12.85 -26.84
CA THR A 153 -8.69 -13.29 -27.05
C THR A 153 -8.07 -13.53 -25.68
N LEU A 154 -7.94 -14.80 -25.30
CA LEU A 154 -7.25 -15.16 -24.08
C LEU A 154 -5.74 -14.97 -24.28
N VAL A 155 -5.15 -14.05 -23.53
CA VAL A 155 -3.70 -13.83 -23.52
C VAL A 155 -3.16 -14.22 -22.15
N THR A 156 -2.39 -15.31 -22.11
CA THR A 156 -1.97 -15.96 -20.87
C THR A 156 -0.57 -15.57 -20.40
N ASP A 157 0.28 -15.05 -21.29
CA ASP A 157 1.65 -14.65 -20.96
C ASP A 157 2.08 -13.39 -21.71
N ARG A 158 3.16 -12.77 -21.21
CA ARG A 158 3.70 -11.50 -21.71
C ARG A 158 4.19 -11.59 -23.16
N GLY A 159 4.83 -12.70 -23.55
CA GLY A 159 5.36 -12.84 -24.91
C GLY A 159 4.24 -12.88 -25.95
N GLN A 160 3.16 -13.61 -25.64
CA GLN A 160 1.95 -13.60 -26.47
C GLN A 160 1.31 -12.20 -26.53
N LEU A 161 1.28 -11.49 -25.41
CA LEU A 161 0.72 -10.13 -25.36
C LEU A 161 1.46 -9.17 -26.29
N GLU A 162 2.79 -9.17 -26.25
CA GLU A 162 3.62 -8.33 -27.11
C GLU A 162 3.39 -8.65 -28.60
N GLN A 163 3.31 -9.93 -28.97
CA GLN A 163 3.01 -10.33 -30.36
C GLN A 163 1.64 -9.87 -30.84
N VAL A 164 0.61 -10.03 -30.01
CA VAL A 164 -0.76 -9.62 -30.35
C VAL A 164 -0.84 -8.10 -30.49
N VAL A 165 -0.21 -7.35 -29.60
CA VAL A 165 -0.26 -5.88 -29.61
C VAL A 165 0.52 -5.29 -30.79
N GLU A 166 1.61 -5.94 -31.21
CA GLU A 166 2.41 -5.50 -32.36
C GLU A 166 1.78 -5.80 -33.72
N ASP A 167 0.80 -6.69 -33.79
CA ASP A 167 0.07 -7.01 -35.02
C ASP A 167 -0.63 -5.75 -35.61
N PRO A 168 -0.34 -5.38 -36.88
CA PRO A 168 -0.92 -4.20 -37.51
C PRO A 168 -2.45 -4.19 -37.53
N GLN A 169 -3.07 -5.37 -37.66
CA GLN A 169 -4.53 -5.48 -37.66
C GLN A 169 -5.11 -5.19 -36.27
N THR A 170 -4.44 -5.64 -35.21
CA THR A 170 -4.79 -5.33 -33.81
C THR A 170 -4.66 -3.84 -33.52
N LYS A 171 -3.57 -3.19 -33.94
CA LYS A 171 -3.41 -1.73 -33.82
C LYS A 171 -4.52 -0.95 -34.52
N GLN A 172 -4.89 -1.36 -35.74
CA GLN A 172 -5.99 -0.75 -36.48
C GLN A 172 -7.35 -0.92 -35.78
N ARG A 173 -7.64 -2.13 -35.27
CA ARG A 173 -8.86 -2.41 -34.51
C ARG A 173 -8.93 -1.63 -33.20
N ALA A 174 -7.81 -1.45 -32.51
CA ALA A 174 -7.74 -0.63 -31.30
C ALA A 174 -8.06 0.84 -31.59
N GLN A 175 -7.52 1.41 -32.68
CA GLN A 175 -7.85 2.78 -33.11
C GLN A 175 -9.34 2.96 -33.45
N GLN A 176 -9.94 1.95 -34.08
CA GLN A 176 -11.38 1.90 -34.36
C GLN A 176 -12.21 1.80 -33.07
N ALA A 177 -11.77 0.99 -32.11
CA ALA A 177 -12.42 0.86 -30.81
C ALA A 177 -12.49 2.20 -30.08
N PHE A 178 -11.43 3.00 -30.07
CA PHE A 178 -11.48 4.34 -29.48
C PHE A 178 -12.51 5.26 -30.14
N SER A 179 -12.65 5.21 -31.48
CA SER A 179 -13.67 6.00 -32.18
C SER A 179 -15.08 5.55 -31.81
N GLU A 180 -15.30 4.24 -31.72
CA GLU A 180 -16.61 3.68 -31.35
C GLU A 180 -16.96 3.96 -29.88
N LEU A 181 -15.99 3.90 -28.97
CA LEU A 181 -16.15 4.32 -27.59
C LEU A 181 -16.62 5.78 -27.49
N ALA A 182 -15.93 6.71 -28.15
CA ALA A 182 -16.29 8.12 -28.14
C ALA A 182 -17.76 8.34 -28.56
N ARG A 183 -18.20 7.68 -29.63
CA ARG A 183 -19.60 7.72 -30.09
C ARG A 183 -20.57 7.17 -29.05
N ARG A 184 -20.25 6.05 -28.40
CA ARG A 184 -21.10 5.45 -27.36
C ARG A 184 -21.23 6.33 -26.12
N PHE A 185 -20.19 7.10 -25.80
CA PHE A 185 -20.23 8.10 -24.73
C PHE A 185 -20.89 9.42 -25.17
N GLY A 186 -21.40 9.50 -26.40
CA GLY A 186 -22.06 10.70 -26.93
C GLY A 186 -21.10 11.86 -27.16
N LEU A 187 -19.80 11.59 -27.26
CA LEU A 187 -18.79 12.61 -27.51
C LEU A 187 -18.67 12.86 -29.01
N PRO A 188 -18.58 14.13 -29.44
CA PRO A 188 -18.27 14.46 -30.82
C PRO A 188 -16.84 14.00 -31.19
N ASP A 189 -16.59 13.77 -32.47
CA ASP A 189 -15.34 13.18 -32.97
C ASP A 189 -14.09 14.01 -32.60
N ASP A 190 -14.22 15.33 -32.44
CA ASP A 190 -13.17 16.25 -32.00
C ASP A 190 -12.80 16.11 -30.51
N ARG A 191 -13.67 15.49 -29.69
CA ARG A 191 -13.45 15.19 -28.27
C ARG A 191 -13.06 13.73 -28.01
N LYS A 192 -12.77 12.94 -29.05
CA LYS A 192 -12.28 11.55 -28.93
C LYS A 192 -11.07 11.43 -27.99
N GLN A 193 -10.20 12.45 -27.97
CA GLN A 193 -9.00 12.44 -27.13
C GLN A 193 -9.30 12.26 -25.64
N GLU A 194 -10.45 12.70 -25.15
CA GLU A 194 -10.82 12.54 -23.73
C GLU A 194 -10.96 11.07 -23.32
N ILE A 195 -11.47 10.22 -24.22
CA ILE A 195 -11.55 8.78 -23.98
C ILE A 195 -10.17 8.15 -24.01
N VAL A 196 -9.32 8.59 -24.94
CA VAL A 196 -7.93 8.13 -25.04
C VAL A 196 -7.19 8.47 -23.75
N ASP A 197 -7.32 9.69 -23.25
CA ASP A 197 -6.66 10.15 -22.02
C ASP A 197 -7.15 9.38 -20.78
N LYS A 198 -8.45 9.08 -20.69
CA LYS A 198 -9.00 8.22 -19.62
C LYS A 198 -8.43 6.81 -19.68
N VAL A 199 -8.38 6.21 -20.86
CA VAL A 199 -7.81 4.88 -21.04
C VAL A 199 -6.32 4.86 -20.69
N GLU A 200 -5.56 5.86 -21.14
CA GLU A 200 -4.15 6.03 -20.79
C GLU A 200 -3.94 6.23 -19.29
N SER A 201 -4.81 6.97 -18.63
CA SER A 201 -4.76 7.13 -17.18
C SER A 201 -5.02 5.81 -16.45
N ILE A 202 -6.01 5.01 -16.89
CA ILE A 202 -6.24 3.65 -16.35
C ILE A 202 -5.02 2.76 -16.60
N ALA A 203 -4.42 2.82 -17.79
CA ALA A 203 -3.21 2.06 -18.11
C ALA A 203 -2.06 2.40 -17.15
N ARG A 204 -1.89 3.68 -16.80
CA ARG A 204 -0.90 4.11 -15.80
C ARG A 204 -1.22 3.56 -14.42
N GLU A 205 -2.46 3.60 -13.96
CA GLU A 205 -2.82 3.02 -12.66
C GLU A 205 -2.59 1.50 -12.64
N LEU A 206 -2.95 0.81 -13.72
CA LEU A 206 -2.72 -0.63 -13.87
C LEU A 206 -1.23 -1.00 -13.99
N SER A 207 -0.37 -0.11 -14.48
CA SER A 207 1.07 -0.38 -14.55
C SER A 207 1.70 -0.62 -13.16
N TYR A 208 1.18 0.03 -12.11
CA TYR A 208 1.57 -0.26 -10.73
C TYR A 208 1.13 -1.65 -10.30
N ILE A 209 -0.04 -2.11 -10.74
CA ILE A 209 -0.49 -3.47 -10.48
C ILE A 209 0.42 -4.48 -11.18
N GLU A 210 0.82 -4.23 -12.42
CA GLU A 210 1.76 -5.11 -13.14
C GLU A 210 3.13 -5.19 -12.46
N ALA A 211 3.63 -4.08 -11.91
CA ALA A 211 4.86 -4.09 -11.10
C ALA A 211 4.69 -4.92 -9.82
N LEU A 212 3.54 -4.83 -9.17
CA LEU A 212 3.22 -5.63 -7.98
C LEU A 212 3.03 -7.12 -8.33
N ARG A 213 2.51 -7.45 -9.51
CA ARG A 213 2.44 -8.84 -10.02
C ARG A 213 3.83 -9.42 -10.21
N ASP A 214 4.75 -8.66 -10.79
CA ASP A 214 6.14 -9.10 -10.98
C ASP A 214 6.83 -9.37 -9.63
N ARG A 215 6.69 -8.43 -8.69
CA ARG A 215 7.19 -8.60 -7.31
C ARG A 215 6.54 -9.78 -6.59
N TYR A 216 5.24 -10.00 -6.78
CA TYR A 216 4.55 -11.18 -6.25
C TYR A 216 5.09 -12.48 -6.85
N GLY A 217 5.48 -12.47 -8.13
CA GLY A 217 6.18 -13.60 -8.77
C GLY A 217 7.47 -13.98 -8.03
N GLN A 218 8.21 -13.02 -7.48
CA GLN A 218 9.40 -13.30 -6.65
C GLN A 218 9.01 -13.98 -5.32
N VAL A 219 7.88 -13.60 -4.72
CA VAL A 219 7.34 -14.30 -3.54
C VAL A 219 6.98 -15.75 -3.90
N GLN A 220 6.36 -15.98 -5.06
CA GLN A 220 6.06 -17.32 -5.54
C GLN A 220 7.33 -18.16 -5.79
N GLN A 221 8.41 -17.53 -6.27
CA GLN A 221 9.71 -18.19 -6.44
C GLN A 221 10.33 -18.63 -5.11
N ILE A 222 10.21 -17.83 -4.05
CA ILE A 222 10.63 -18.23 -2.69
C ILE A 222 9.91 -19.51 -2.27
N ILE A 223 8.59 -19.57 -2.48
CA ILE A 223 7.76 -20.73 -2.10
C ILE A 223 8.13 -21.97 -2.92
N ALA A 224 8.32 -21.80 -4.22
CA ALA A 224 8.83 -22.86 -5.08
C ALA A 224 10.22 -23.34 -4.61
N GLY A 225 11.09 -22.42 -4.19
CA GLY A 225 12.39 -22.70 -3.61
C GLY A 225 12.31 -23.52 -2.31
N VAL A 226 11.39 -23.18 -1.40
CA VAL A 226 11.12 -23.97 -0.18
C VAL A 226 10.64 -25.38 -0.54
N ALA A 227 9.72 -25.51 -1.50
CA ALA A 227 9.24 -26.81 -1.96
C ALA A 227 10.35 -27.66 -2.61
N GLN A 228 11.26 -27.02 -3.37
CA GLN A 228 12.42 -27.67 -3.97
C GLN A 228 13.43 -28.09 -2.91
N ALA A 229 13.70 -27.25 -1.91
CA ALA A 229 14.53 -27.63 -0.75
C ALA A 229 13.95 -28.85 -0.02
N GLY A 230 12.62 -28.99 0.02
CA GLY A 230 11.91 -30.18 0.48
C GLY A 230 12.38 -31.46 -0.21
N ARG A 231 12.64 -31.40 -1.52
CA ARG A 231 13.14 -32.55 -2.29
C ARG A 231 14.62 -32.81 -2.03
N ILE A 232 15.42 -31.75 -1.86
CA ILE A 232 16.87 -31.83 -1.58
C ILE A 232 17.12 -32.50 -0.22
N TYR A 233 16.40 -32.07 0.82
CA TYR A 233 16.54 -32.54 2.19
C TYR A 233 15.56 -33.67 2.55
N LYS A 234 15.14 -34.50 1.59
CA LYS A 234 14.10 -35.54 1.79
C LYS A 234 14.38 -36.53 2.93
N THR A 235 15.66 -36.74 3.28
CA THR A 235 16.08 -37.66 4.35
C THR A 235 16.17 -36.99 5.72
N ASP A 236 16.20 -35.66 5.78
CA ASP A 236 16.28 -34.91 7.03
C ASP A 236 14.88 -34.66 7.59
N ARG A 237 14.49 -35.47 8.59
CA ARG A 237 13.15 -35.40 9.18
C ARG A 237 12.85 -34.05 9.83
N GLN A 238 13.84 -33.38 10.41
CA GLN A 238 13.64 -32.11 11.09
C GLN A 238 13.37 -31.01 10.06
N LEU A 239 14.21 -30.92 9.02
CA LEU A 239 14.02 -29.95 7.95
C LEU A 239 12.72 -30.20 7.19
N GLN A 240 12.33 -31.46 6.94
CA GLN A 240 11.02 -31.78 6.35
C GLN A 240 9.84 -31.23 7.17
N ALA A 241 9.92 -31.35 8.50
CA ALA A 241 8.88 -30.82 9.39
C ALA A 241 8.83 -29.28 9.32
N ASP A 242 9.99 -28.62 9.30
CA ASP A 242 10.08 -27.16 9.16
C ASP A 242 9.50 -26.67 7.83
N MET A 243 9.84 -27.33 6.72
CA MET A 243 9.29 -26.98 5.40
C MET A 243 7.79 -27.20 5.30
N THR A 244 7.28 -28.29 5.89
CA THR A 244 5.83 -28.53 5.97
C THR A 244 5.12 -27.39 6.74
N ARG A 245 5.71 -26.92 7.85
CA ARG A 245 5.17 -25.78 8.61
C ARG A 245 5.25 -24.47 7.81
N MET A 246 6.35 -24.21 7.11
CA MET A 246 6.48 -23.03 6.23
C MET A 246 5.36 -23.01 5.16
N MET A 247 5.14 -24.15 4.49
CA MET A 247 4.07 -24.27 3.48
C MET A 247 2.66 -24.08 4.08
N ALA A 248 2.44 -24.47 5.33
CA ALA A 248 1.18 -24.21 6.01
C ALA A 248 0.99 -22.73 6.36
N LEU A 249 2.04 -22.04 6.82
CA LEU A 249 2.01 -20.62 7.19
C LEU A 249 1.80 -19.71 5.98
N VAL A 250 2.41 -20.04 4.84
CA VAL A 250 2.35 -19.20 3.63
C VAL A 250 1.03 -19.32 2.87
N LYS A 251 0.23 -20.35 3.15
CA LYS A 251 -1.00 -20.65 2.41
C LYS A 251 -1.98 -19.48 2.39
N GLN A 252 -2.29 -18.89 3.55
CA GLN A 252 -3.29 -17.82 3.63
C GLN A 252 -2.80 -16.52 2.95
N PRO A 253 -1.59 -16.01 3.23
CA PRO A 253 -1.09 -14.83 2.53
C PRO A 253 -1.12 -14.93 1.00
N ILE A 254 -0.85 -16.13 0.46
CA ILE A 254 -0.88 -16.37 -0.98
C ILE A 254 -2.29 -16.31 -1.55
N LEU A 255 -3.25 -16.96 -0.88
CA LEU A 255 -4.66 -16.86 -1.26
C LEU A 255 -5.14 -15.40 -1.22
N ASP A 256 -4.75 -14.63 -0.21
CA ASP A 256 -5.12 -13.22 -0.12
C ASP A 256 -4.59 -12.40 -1.31
N PHE A 257 -3.34 -12.64 -1.73
CA PHE A 257 -2.79 -11.97 -2.93
C PHE A 257 -3.54 -12.37 -4.20
N GLU A 258 -3.79 -13.66 -4.38
CA GLU A 258 -4.54 -14.19 -5.53
C GLU A 258 -5.96 -13.62 -5.59
N ASP A 259 -6.63 -13.52 -4.44
CA ASP A 259 -7.98 -12.94 -4.34
C ASP A 259 -7.98 -11.46 -4.71
N ILE A 260 -6.99 -10.68 -4.25
CA ILE A 260 -6.89 -9.26 -4.60
C ILE A 260 -6.65 -9.08 -6.11
N PHE A 261 -5.69 -9.83 -6.67
CA PHE A 261 -5.42 -9.78 -8.12
C PHE A 261 -6.64 -10.23 -8.94
N GLY A 262 -7.31 -11.31 -8.53
CA GLY A 262 -8.51 -11.82 -9.20
C GLY A 262 -9.67 -10.83 -9.15
N GLN A 263 -9.88 -10.15 -8.02
CA GLN A 263 -10.88 -9.08 -7.91
C GLN A 263 -10.56 -7.90 -8.84
N LEU A 264 -9.28 -7.53 -8.94
CA LEU A 264 -8.84 -6.45 -9.81
C LEU A 264 -9.05 -6.80 -11.29
N ASP A 265 -8.67 -8.01 -11.70
CA ASP A 265 -8.89 -8.49 -13.06
C ASP A 265 -10.38 -8.55 -13.40
N ALA A 266 -11.22 -9.03 -12.49
CA ALA A 266 -12.66 -9.08 -12.70
C ALA A 266 -13.26 -7.67 -12.88
N GLN A 267 -12.92 -6.72 -12.01
CA GLN A 267 -13.42 -5.34 -12.07
C GLN A 267 -12.90 -4.55 -13.28
N THR A 268 -11.74 -4.94 -13.83
CA THR A 268 -11.12 -4.25 -14.97
C THR A 268 -11.21 -5.02 -16.28
N SER A 269 -11.95 -6.13 -16.32
CA SER A 269 -12.14 -6.96 -17.51
C SER A 269 -13.04 -6.33 -18.58
N GLU A 270 -13.95 -5.44 -18.19
CA GLU A 270 -14.96 -4.84 -19.09
C GLU A 270 -14.74 -3.33 -19.21
N ILE A 271 -14.03 -2.93 -20.27
CA ILE A 271 -13.57 -1.55 -20.45
C ILE A 271 -14.71 -0.52 -20.53
N MET A 272 -15.91 -0.88 -21.01
CA MET A 272 -17.04 0.06 -21.02
C MET A 272 -17.51 0.39 -19.60
N ALA A 273 -17.71 -0.62 -18.75
CA ALA A 273 -18.09 -0.44 -17.36
C ALA A 273 -17.03 0.35 -16.60
N VAL A 274 -15.74 0.07 -16.87
CA VAL A 274 -14.62 0.82 -16.30
C VAL A 274 -14.71 2.30 -16.67
N LEU A 275 -14.85 2.62 -17.95
CA LEU A 275 -14.92 4.01 -18.43
C LEU A 275 -16.19 4.73 -17.98
N LYS A 276 -17.32 4.02 -17.86
CA LYS A 276 -18.58 4.58 -17.36
C LYS A 276 -18.50 4.98 -15.89
N SER A 277 -17.72 4.25 -15.11
CA SER A 277 -17.55 4.47 -13.66
C SER A 277 -16.12 4.94 -13.34
N TYR A 278 -15.52 5.72 -14.24
CA TYR A 278 -14.09 6.04 -14.28
C TYR A 278 -13.51 6.42 -12.91
N ASP A 279 -14.04 7.45 -12.25
CA ASP A 279 -13.46 7.94 -10.98
C ASP A 279 -13.49 6.89 -9.88
N SER A 280 -14.61 6.15 -9.78
CA SER A 280 -14.75 5.06 -8.81
C SER A 280 -13.80 3.89 -9.11
N GLN A 281 -13.51 3.63 -10.39
CA GLN A 281 -12.61 2.57 -10.82
C GLN A 281 -11.15 2.95 -10.59
N VAL A 282 -10.77 4.20 -10.85
CA VAL A 282 -9.44 4.73 -10.47
C VAL A 282 -9.24 4.63 -8.96
N ALA A 283 -10.22 5.06 -8.16
CA ALA A 283 -10.15 4.95 -6.70
C ALA A 283 -10.04 3.48 -6.23
N PHE A 284 -10.80 2.57 -6.86
CA PHE A 284 -10.72 1.14 -6.60
C PHE A 284 -9.33 0.58 -6.91
N ILE A 285 -8.79 0.84 -8.10
CA ILE A 285 -7.46 0.35 -8.52
C ILE A 285 -6.38 0.86 -7.55
N ARG A 286 -6.42 2.15 -7.18
CA ARG A 286 -5.48 2.74 -6.22
C ARG A 286 -5.54 2.07 -4.86
N ARG A 287 -6.75 1.83 -4.33
CA ARG A 287 -6.91 1.12 -3.05
C ARG A 287 -6.34 -0.29 -3.10
N MET A 288 -6.59 -1.04 -4.17
CA MET A 288 -6.05 -2.40 -4.32
C MET A 288 -4.53 -2.38 -4.51
N ARG A 289 -3.99 -1.41 -5.28
CA ARG A 289 -2.55 -1.16 -5.43
C ARG A 289 -1.90 -0.95 -4.07
N ASP A 290 -2.48 -0.07 -3.25
CA ASP A 290 -1.94 0.31 -1.96
C ASP A 290 -1.97 -0.87 -0.97
N GLU A 291 -3.04 -1.65 -0.97
CA GLU A 291 -3.15 -2.88 -0.18
C GLU A 291 -2.08 -3.91 -0.59
N LEU A 292 -1.93 -4.17 -1.88
CA LEU A 292 -0.91 -5.07 -2.42
C LEU A 292 0.49 -4.59 -2.08
N HIS A 293 0.78 -3.32 -2.30
CA HIS A 293 2.08 -2.71 -2.03
C HIS A 293 2.45 -2.84 -0.55
N THR A 294 1.52 -2.49 0.36
CA THR A 294 1.71 -2.61 1.80
C THR A 294 2.04 -4.05 2.20
N ARG A 295 1.28 -5.02 1.69
CA ARG A 295 1.51 -6.44 1.98
C ARG A 295 2.83 -6.95 1.38
N LEU A 296 3.19 -6.52 0.17
CA LEU A 296 4.41 -6.95 -0.50
C LEU A 296 5.67 -6.34 0.12
N MET A 297 5.62 -5.12 0.66
CA MET A 297 6.75 -4.50 1.35
C MET A 297 7.28 -5.35 2.52
N LEU A 298 6.39 -6.12 3.16
CA LEU A 298 6.75 -7.06 4.22
C LEU A 298 7.71 -8.16 3.72
N TRP A 299 7.61 -8.54 2.44
CA TRP A 299 8.39 -9.60 1.83
C TRP A 299 9.74 -9.15 1.30
N ASP A 300 10.02 -7.85 1.26
CA ASP A 300 11.21 -7.29 0.61
C ASP A 300 12.54 -7.88 1.10
N ASP A 301 12.72 -7.97 2.42
CA ASP A 301 13.93 -8.54 3.01
C ASP A 301 14.05 -10.03 2.65
N MET A 302 12.93 -10.73 2.48
CA MET A 302 12.90 -12.12 2.07
C MET A 302 13.20 -12.28 0.58
N ILE A 303 12.60 -11.45 -0.27
CA ILE A 303 12.87 -11.40 -1.71
C ILE A 303 14.37 -11.21 -1.94
N TYR A 304 14.95 -10.20 -1.28
CA TYR A 304 16.39 -9.94 -1.37
C TYR A 304 17.24 -11.13 -0.89
N ALA A 305 16.83 -11.83 0.18
CA ALA A 305 17.58 -12.95 0.73
C ALA A 305 17.56 -14.22 -0.15
N TRP A 306 16.62 -14.32 -1.09
CA TRP A 306 16.47 -15.46 -2.01
C TRP A 306 16.90 -15.14 -3.45
N ASP A 307 17.01 -13.88 -3.82
CA ASP A 307 17.30 -13.44 -5.19
C ASP A 307 18.68 -13.91 -5.67
N GLY A 308 18.73 -14.57 -6.83
CA GLY A 308 19.96 -15.07 -7.47
C GLY A 308 20.70 -16.18 -6.71
N GLU A 309 20.15 -16.67 -5.61
CA GLU A 309 20.86 -17.59 -4.74
C GLU A 309 20.67 -19.07 -5.11
N PRO A 310 21.73 -19.91 -5.03
CA PRO A 310 21.65 -21.32 -5.41
C PRO A 310 20.80 -22.15 -4.43
N LEU A 311 20.15 -23.18 -4.97
CA LEU A 311 19.41 -24.20 -4.23
C LEU A 311 20.24 -25.49 -4.13
N GLU A 312 21.36 -25.39 -3.41
CA GLU A 312 22.27 -26.50 -3.16
C GLU A 312 22.26 -26.90 -1.70
N ARG A 313 22.54 -28.18 -1.44
CA ARG A 313 22.60 -28.69 -0.06
C ARG A 313 23.80 -28.07 0.64
N GLY A 314 23.57 -27.32 1.71
CA GLY A 314 24.62 -26.68 2.48
C GLY A 314 24.10 -25.78 3.60
N PRO A 315 25.01 -25.26 4.45
CA PRO A 315 24.66 -24.39 5.57
C PRO A 315 23.99 -23.08 5.14
N GLU A 316 24.26 -22.58 3.94
CA GLU A 316 23.68 -21.35 3.41
C GLU A 316 22.18 -21.51 3.15
N LEU A 317 21.77 -22.60 2.50
CA LEU A 317 20.37 -22.91 2.24
C LEU A 317 19.62 -23.18 3.56
N GLU A 318 20.24 -23.89 4.50
CA GLU A 318 19.66 -24.13 5.84
C GLU A 318 19.44 -22.82 6.61
N ALA A 319 20.42 -21.90 6.58
CA ALA A 319 20.29 -20.59 7.21
C ALA A 319 19.17 -19.76 6.57
N ARG A 320 19.03 -19.80 5.24
CA ARG A 320 17.95 -19.11 4.52
C ARG A 320 16.58 -19.70 4.85
N LEU A 321 16.44 -21.02 4.88
CA LEU A 321 15.22 -21.71 5.30
C LEU A 321 14.84 -21.35 6.74
N LYS A 322 15.81 -21.30 7.65
CA LYS A 322 15.57 -20.89 9.05
C LYS A 322 15.06 -19.44 9.14
N LYS A 323 15.68 -18.51 8.41
CA LYS A 323 15.21 -17.11 8.33
C LYS A 323 13.80 -17.02 7.75
N THR A 324 13.52 -17.83 6.73
CA THR A 324 12.20 -17.90 6.08
C THR A 324 11.14 -18.40 7.07
N TYR A 325 11.43 -19.47 7.81
CA TYR A 325 10.52 -19.98 8.84
C TYR A 325 10.25 -18.94 9.94
N GLN A 326 11.28 -18.26 10.44
CA GLN A 326 11.14 -17.22 11.47
C GLN A 326 10.25 -16.08 10.99
N PHE A 327 10.49 -15.59 9.77
CA PHE A 327 9.66 -14.58 9.12
C PHE A 327 8.19 -15.03 9.02
N LEU A 328 7.94 -16.22 8.48
CA LEU A 328 6.57 -16.73 8.31
C LEU A 328 5.87 -16.93 9.66
N ALA A 329 6.57 -17.44 10.67
CA ALA A 329 6.01 -17.64 12.00
C ALA A 329 5.74 -16.32 12.72
N GLN A 330 6.58 -15.30 12.52
CA GLN A 330 6.39 -13.98 13.13
C GLN A 330 5.16 -13.26 12.56
N HIS A 331 4.94 -13.36 11.25
CA HIS A 331 3.92 -12.55 10.57
C HIS A 331 2.62 -13.30 10.25
N PHE A 332 2.63 -14.62 10.14
CA PHE A 332 1.48 -15.40 9.64
C PHE A 332 1.05 -16.56 10.54
N LEU A 333 1.59 -16.66 11.75
CA LEU A 333 1.13 -17.65 12.71
C LEU A 333 -0.28 -17.29 13.20
N VAL A 334 -1.27 -18.06 12.75
CA VAL A 334 -2.65 -17.93 13.22
C VAL A 334 -2.73 -18.39 14.68
N THR A 335 -2.73 -17.45 15.60
CA THR A 335 -3.04 -17.73 17.01
C THR A 335 -4.55 -17.96 17.12
N LYS A 336 -4.97 -19.22 17.28
CA LYS A 336 -6.36 -19.49 17.69
C LYS A 336 -6.56 -18.89 19.08
N VAL A 337 -7.31 -17.79 19.17
CA VAL A 337 -7.82 -17.28 20.44
C VAL A 337 -8.83 -18.32 20.95
N TRP A 338 -8.46 -19.05 21.99
CA TRP A 338 -9.37 -19.97 22.67
C TRP A 338 -10.47 -19.15 23.34
N GLN A 339 -11.66 -19.12 22.72
CA GLN A 339 -12.86 -18.63 23.40
C GLN A 339 -13.27 -19.70 24.43
N ARG A 340 -13.17 -19.38 25.73
CA ARG A 340 -13.80 -20.18 26.77
C ARG A 340 -15.32 -20.15 26.51
N GLY A 341 -15.91 -21.32 26.29
CA GLY A 341 -17.35 -21.47 26.10
C GLY A 341 -18.12 -20.86 27.27
N ALA A 342 -19.20 -20.15 26.93
CA ALA A 342 -20.15 -19.55 27.85
C ALA A 342 -20.85 -20.57 28.74
#